data_AF-A0A662LGY1-F1
#
_entry.id   AF-A0A662LGY1-F1
#
_cell.length_a   1.000
_cell.length_b   1.000
_cell.length_c   1.000
_cell.angle_alpha   90.00
_cell.angle_beta   90.00
_cell.angle_gamma   90.00
#
_symmetry.space_group_name_H-M   'P 1'
#
loop_
_entity.id
_entity.type
_entity.pdbx_description
1 polymer ?
#
loop_
_entity_poly.entity_id
_entity_poly.type
_entity_poly.pdbx_seq_one_letter_code
_entity_poly.pdbx_strand_id
1 'polypeptide(L)'
;MESLRINFVVEDMGAFRYLGCATLARELYIALSRIVDIDWNGKGNDYDIFHFHTFGPYALYRLKVSKGINILTSHSVPSINVGNVVGGENLWRVVYRWIYNRFDHIIAVSHTSERELRSIGVRKPSTVIYNGIDLDRFCFSEEKRKRFRERYNLGDRFVVLNVGQKTPRKGIYDFVKVARRIKEAVFVWVGGMPY
;
A
#
# COMPACT_ATOMS: atom_id res chain seq x y z
N MET A 1 5.67 22.66 24.49
CA MET A 1 6.27 22.09 23.27
C MET A 1 5.29 22.34 22.15
N GLU A 2 5.71 23.04 21.09
CA GLU A 2 4.91 23.13 19.88
C GLU A 2 4.64 21.71 19.36
N SER A 3 3.40 21.42 19.00
CA SER A 3 3.01 20.12 18.49
C SER A 3 3.60 19.93 17.09
N LEU A 4 4.38 18.87 16.90
CA LEU A 4 4.91 18.46 15.60
C LEU A 4 3.78 18.37 14.57
N ARG A 5 3.88 19.13 13.46
CA ARG A 5 2.89 19.16 12.38
C ARG A 5 3.34 18.28 11.24
N ILE A 6 2.50 17.30 10.91
CA ILE A 6 2.80 16.30 9.87
C ILE A 6 1.82 16.48 8.72
N ASN A 7 2.31 16.43 7.48
CA ASN A 7 1.45 16.37 6.31
C ASN A 7 1.65 15.06 5.55
N PHE A 8 0.57 14.27 5.46
CA PHE A 8 0.54 13.10 4.59
C PHE A 8 0.38 13.53 3.14
N VAL A 9 1.21 12.95 2.27
CA VAL A 9 1.16 13.19 0.81
C VAL A 9 0.79 11.88 0.13
N VAL A 10 -0.43 11.84 -0.39
CA VAL A 10 -1.05 10.63 -0.94
C VAL A 10 -1.81 10.95 -2.22
N GLU A 11 -1.50 10.28 -3.31
CA GLU A 11 -2.28 10.35 -4.53
C GLU A 11 -3.42 9.33 -4.48
N ASP A 12 -4.57 9.74 -3.94
CA ASP A 12 -5.78 8.92 -3.84
C ASP A 12 -6.95 9.47 -4.68
N MET A 13 -6.66 10.27 -5.69
CA MET A 13 -7.65 10.85 -6.60
C MET A 13 -7.94 9.94 -7.80
N GLY A 14 -9.19 9.92 -8.26
CA GLY A 14 -9.61 9.18 -9.46
C GLY A 14 -9.31 7.69 -9.40
N ALA A 15 -8.63 7.16 -10.42
CA ALA A 15 -8.24 5.74 -10.53
C ALA A 15 -7.29 5.27 -9.42
N PHE A 16 -6.62 6.18 -8.70
CA PHE A 16 -5.67 5.86 -7.64
C PHE A 16 -6.33 5.69 -6.25
N ARG A 17 -7.62 6.03 -6.13
CA ARG A 17 -8.39 6.00 -4.87
C ARG A 17 -8.42 4.64 -4.18
N TYR A 18 -8.36 3.55 -4.95
CA TYR A 18 -8.46 2.18 -4.45
C TYR A 18 -7.13 1.42 -4.51
N LEU A 19 -6.01 2.12 -4.63
CA LEU A 19 -4.71 1.49 -4.48
C LEU A 19 -4.48 1.05 -3.03
N GLY A 20 -3.86 -0.11 -2.86
CA GLY A 20 -3.54 -0.64 -1.53
C GLY A 20 -2.69 0.32 -0.68
N CYS A 21 -1.77 1.06 -1.30
CA CYS A 21 -0.95 2.06 -0.60
C CYS A 21 -1.80 3.21 -0.02
N ALA A 22 -2.84 3.67 -0.73
CA ALA A 22 -3.74 4.71 -0.27
C ALA A 22 -4.62 4.22 0.90
N THR A 23 -5.08 2.96 0.85
CA THR A 23 -5.79 2.34 1.98
C THR A 23 -4.89 2.28 3.21
N LEU A 24 -3.65 1.79 3.08
CA LEU A 24 -2.70 1.70 4.20
C LEU A 24 -2.34 3.07 4.77
N ALA A 25 -2.10 4.06 3.90
CA ALA A 25 -1.86 5.44 4.32
C ALA A 25 -3.05 5.99 5.14
N ARG A 26 -4.28 5.69 4.71
CA ARG A 26 -5.50 6.14 5.38
C ARG A 26 -5.69 5.49 6.75
N GLU A 27 -5.47 4.19 6.86
CA GLU A 27 -5.54 3.50 8.16
C GLU A 27 -4.50 4.08 9.14
N LEU A 28 -3.27 4.31 8.67
CA LEU A 28 -2.23 4.94 9.47
C LEU A 28 -2.60 6.37 9.88
N TYR A 29 -3.12 7.17 8.95
CA TYR A 29 -3.58 8.53 9.21
C TYR A 29 -4.66 8.58 10.29
N ILE A 30 -5.68 7.70 10.21
CA ILE A 30 -6.77 7.64 11.20
C ILE A 30 -6.25 7.26 12.59
N ALA A 31 -5.26 6.37 12.66
CA ALA A 31 -4.64 5.99 13.93
C ALA A 31 -3.81 7.14 14.53
N LEU A 32 -2.99 7.79 13.70
CA LEU A 32 -2.09 8.86 14.12
C LEU A 32 -2.81 10.17 14.43
N SER A 33 -3.90 10.51 13.74
CA SER A 33 -4.65 11.76 13.96
C SER A 33 -5.28 11.88 15.35
N ARG A 34 -5.28 10.80 16.13
CA ARG A 34 -5.71 10.79 17.53
C ARG A 34 -4.63 11.27 18.49
N ILE A 35 -3.36 11.30 18.06
CA ILE A 35 -2.19 11.53 18.93
C ILE A 35 -1.21 12.57 18.41
N VAL A 36 -1.29 12.95 17.12
CA VAL A 36 -0.42 13.96 16.48
C VAL A 36 -1.23 14.92 15.61
N ASP A 37 -0.74 16.16 15.45
CA ASP A 37 -1.31 17.12 14.49
C ASP A 37 -0.90 16.71 13.07
N ILE A 38 -1.89 16.26 12.30
CA ILE A 38 -1.67 15.64 11.00
C ILE A 38 -2.72 16.07 9.99
N ASP A 39 -2.25 16.52 8.84
CA ASP A 39 -3.08 16.89 7.69
C ASP A 39 -2.99 15.83 6.58
N TRP A 40 -4.11 15.58 5.91
CA TRP A 40 -4.17 14.77 4.69
C TRP A 40 -4.14 15.65 3.45
N ASN A 41 -3.05 15.60 2.67
CA ASN A 41 -2.87 16.43 1.48
C ASN A 41 -3.11 17.92 1.77
N GLY A 42 -2.59 18.40 2.91
CA GLY A 42 -2.65 19.79 3.33
C GLY A 42 -2.05 20.74 2.29
N LYS A 43 -2.45 22.01 2.31
CA LYS A 43 -2.02 23.01 1.32
C LYS A 43 -0.72 23.72 1.71
N GLY A 44 -0.40 23.76 3.01
CA GLY A 44 0.82 24.39 3.52
C GLY A 44 2.10 23.72 3.00
N ASN A 45 3.20 24.48 3.03
CA ASN A 45 4.53 24.01 2.63
C ASN A 45 5.52 23.99 3.81
N ASP A 46 5.06 24.40 4.99
CA ASP A 46 5.77 24.70 6.23
C ASP A 46 5.45 23.70 7.36
N TYR A 47 5.07 22.48 7.00
CA TYR A 47 5.00 21.37 7.95
C TYR A 47 6.40 20.91 8.36
N ASP A 48 6.53 20.39 9.58
CA ASP A 48 7.79 19.83 10.08
C ASP A 48 8.17 18.57 9.31
N ILE A 49 7.18 17.72 9.02
CA ILE A 49 7.35 16.46 8.30
C ILE A 49 6.34 16.36 7.15
N PHE A 50 6.83 16.01 5.98
CA PHE A 50 6.03 15.55 4.85
C PHE A 50 6.20 14.04 4.72
N HIS A 51 5.14 13.30 4.99
CA HIS A 51 5.14 11.84 4.96
C HIS A 51 4.44 11.34 3.70
N PHE A 52 5.23 10.91 2.73
CA PHE A 52 4.79 10.46 1.42
C PHE A 52 4.42 8.98 1.44
N HIS A 53 3.29 8.64 0.84
CA HIS A 53 2.86 7.26 0.60
C HIS A 53 2.74 6.93 -0.89
N THR A 54 2.88 7.93 -1.75
CA THR A 54 2.98 7.79 -3.20
C THR A 54 4.12 8.68 -3.72
N PHE A 55 4.51 8.48 -4.98
CA PHE A 55 5.57 9.25 -5.64
C PHE A 55 5.25 9.60 -7.09
N GLY A 56 3.96 9.69 -7.43
CA GLY A 56 3.52 10.22 -8.72
C GLY A 56 3.66 11.75 -8.81
N PRO A 57 3.09 12.37 -9.85
CA PRO A 57 3.30 13.78 -10.17
C PRO A 57 2.97 14.76 -9.02
N TYR A 58 1.88 14.54 -8.29
CA TYR A 58 1.51 15.41 -7.16
C TYR A 58 2.50 15.26 -6.01
N ALA A 59 2.90 14.04 -5.69
CA ALA A 59 3.90 13.78 -4.67
C ALA A 59 5.26 14.39 -5.04
N LEU A 60 5.69 14.29 -6.30
CA LEU A 60 6.94 14.91 -6.77
C LEU A 60 6.87 16.45 -6.72
N TYR A 61 5.72 17.05 -7.02
CA TYR A 61 5.51 18.48 -6.85
C TYR A 61 5.61 18.88 -5.37
N ARG A 62 4.92 18.18 -4.47
CA ARG A 62 4.96 18.43 -3.02
C ARG A 62 6.37 18.29 -2.46
N LEU A 63 7.11 17.27 -2.88
CA LEU A 63 8.52 17.07 -2.52
C LEU A 63 9.38 18.28 -2.93
N LYS A 64 9.12 18.89 -4.09
CA LYS A 64 9.87 20.07 -4.55
C LYS A 64 9.58 21.34 -3.74
N VAL A 65 8.34 21.52 -3.25
CA VAL A 65 7.92 22.75 -2.56
C VAL A 65 7.93 22.65 -1.03
N SER A 66 8.08 21.44 -0.48
CA SER A 66 8.21 21.20 0.95
C SER A 66 9.40 21.94 1.56
N LYS A 67 9.22 22.48 2.77
CA LYS A 67 10.28 23.11 3.57
C LYS A 67 10.74 22.26 4.76
N GLY A 68 10.02 21.18 5.07
CA GLY A 68 10.30 20.26 6.18
C GLY A 68 11.04 18.99 5.75
N ILE A 69 11.10 18.02 6.67
CA ILE A 69 11.73 16.72 6.44
C ILE A 69 10.81 15.84 5.59
N ASN A 70 11.35 15.27 4.51
CA ASN A 70 10.60 14.43 3.59
C ASN A 70 10.85 12.94 3.86
N ILE A 71 9.83 12.22 4.29
CA ILE A 71 9.88 10.78 4.60
C ILE A 71 8.99 10.03 3.62
N LEU A 72 9.51 9.01 2.94
CA LEU A 72 8.71 8.14 2.06
C LEU A 72 8.49 6.77 2.69
N THR A 73 7.23 6.31 2.75
CA THR A 73 6.93 4.88 2.98
C THR A 73 6.86 4.12 1.67
N SER A 74 7.73 3.12 1.52
CA SER A 74 7.82 2.28 0.34
C SER A 74 6.72 1.23 0.31
N HIS A 75 5.65 1.49 -0.44
CA HIS A 75 4.60 0.51 -0.72
C HIS A 75 4.83 -0.27 -2.03
N SER A 76 5.83 0.13 -2.82
CA SER A 76 6.16 -0.47 -4.09
C SER A 76 7.67 -0.54 -4.28
N VAL A 77 8.11 -1.60 -4.92
CA VAL A 77 9.49 -1.84 -5.32
C VAL A 77 9.49 -2.33 -6.77
N PRO A 78 10.56 -2.15 -7.55
CA PRO A 78 10.56 -2.46 -8.99
C PRO A 78 10.09 -3.86 -9.34
N SER A 79 10.38 -4.87 -8.49
CA SER A 79 9.95 -6.26 -8.68
C SER A 79 8.42 -6.41 -8.78
N ILE A 80 7.65 -5.52 -8.15
CA ILE A 80 6.19 -5.52 -8.20
C ILE A 80 5.67 -5.03 -9.58
N ASN A 81 6.47 -4.25 -10.30
CA ASN A 81 6.11 -3.67 -11.60
C ASN A 81 6.59 -4.50 -12.79
N VAL A 82 7.42 -5.52 -12.57
CA VAL A 82 7.86 -6.44 -13.63
C VAL A 82 6.64 -7.08 -14.27
N GLY A 83 6.42 -6.80 -15.56
CA GLY A 83 5.27 -7.27 -16.34
C GLY A 83 3.97 -6.48 -16.17
N ASN A 84 3.93 -5.45 -15.32
CA ASN A 84 2.73 -4.64 -15.06
C ASN A 84 2.84 -3.19 -15.58
N VAL A 85 4.02 -2.72 -15.97
CA VAL A 85 4.24 -1.34 -16.41
C VAL A 85 5.14 -1.28 -17.65
N VAL A 86 4.80 -0.39 -18.59
CA VAL A 86 5.57 -0.14 -19.83
C VAL A 86 7.00 0.31 -19.50
N GLY A 87 8.02 -0.19 -20.21
CA GLY A 87 9.40 0.32 -20.13
C GLY A 87 10.47 -0.65 -19.60
N GLY A 88 10.10 -1.89 -19.25
CA GLY A 88 11.06 -2.91 -18.81
C GLY A 88 11.67 -2.67 -17.42
N GLU A 89 12.15 -3.73 -16.79
CA GLU A 89 12.60 -3.71 -15.38
C GLU A 89 13.74 -2.70 -15.13
N ASN A 90 14.68 -2.60 -16.06
CA ASN A 90 15.86 -1.74 -15.90
C ASN A 90 15.51 -0.24 -15.86
N LEU A 91 14.54 0.21 -16.66
CA LEU A 91 14.08 1.60 -16.62
C LEU A 91 13.45 1.91 -15.25
N TRP A 92 12.59 1.02 -14.76
CA TRP A 92 11.93 1.20 -13.47
C TRP A 92 12.92 1.16 -12.30
N ARG A 93 13.97 0.35 -12.37
CA ARG A 93 15.06 0.38 -11.37
C ARG A 93 15.75 1.76 -11.34
N VAL A 94 16.03 2.36 -12.49
CA VAL A 94 16.63 3.71 -12.57
C VAL A 94 15.68 4.76 -12.03
N VAL A 95 14.40 4.73 -12.42
CA VAL A 95 13.38 5.68 -11.96
C VAL A 95 13.19 5.59 -10.45
N TYR A 96 13.01 4.38 -9.90
CA TYR A 96 12.84 4.19 -8.45
C TYR A 96 14.10 4.64 -7.71
N ARG A 97 15.30 4.27 -8.16
CA ARG A 97 16.54 4.76 -7.56
C ARG A 97 16.60 6.28 -7.54
N TRP A 98 16.24 6.93 -8.64
CA TRP A 98 16.27 8.39 -8.73
C TRP A 98 15.27 9.05 -7.78
N ILE A 99 14.01 8.57 -7.76
CA ILE A 99 12.95 9.10 -6.89
C ILE A 99 13.30 8.91 -5.41
N TYR A 100 13.62 7.68 -4.99
CA TYR A 100 13.81 7.33 -3.59
C TYR A 100 15.02 8.06 -2.97
N ASN A 101 16.05 8.36 -3.75
CA ASN A 101 17.20 9.13 -3.26
C ASN A 101 16.93 10.63 -3.11
N ARG A 102 15.71 11.13 -3.35
CA ARG A 102 15.32 12.53 -3.11
C ARG A 102 14.70 12.78 -1.74
N PHE A 103 14.34 11.73 -1.02
CA PHE A 103 13.79 11.83 0.33
C PHE A 103 14.91 11.88 1.38
N ASP A 104 14.58 12.34 2.58
CA ASP A 104 15.52 12.40 3.69
C ASP A 104 15.62 11.05 4.41
N HIS A 105 14.49 10.35 4.53
CA HIS A 105 14.40 9.03 5.13
C HIS A 105 13.40 8.13 4.41
N ILE A 106 13.62 6.82 4.43
CA ILE A 106 12.72 5.83 3.86
C ILE A 106 12.17 4.90 4.96
N ILE A 107 10.86 4.73 5.00
CA ILE A 107 10.23 3.67 5.76
C ILE A 107 9.97 2.49 4.82
N ALA A 108 10.65 1.36 5.04
CA ALA A 108 10.41 0.14 4.28
C ALA A 108 9.38 -0.74 5.01
N VAL A 109 8.38 -1.25 4.29
CA VAL A 109 7.29 -2.03 4.90
C VAL A 109 7.66 -3.48 5.23
N SER A 110 8.90 -3.89 4.96
CA SER A 110 9.49 -5.18 5.32
C SER A 110 11.00 -5.17 5.09
N HIS A 111 11.73 -6.08 5.73
CA HIS A 111 13.14 -6.31 5.42
C HIS A 111 13.40 -6.72 3.96
N THR A 112 12.44 -7.41 3.33
CA THR A 112 12.55 -7.77 1.90
C THR A 112 12.50 -6.53 1.01
N SER A 113 11.55 -5.63 1.28
CA SER A 113 11.46 -4.34 0.57
C SER A 113 12.72 -3.49 0.79
N GLU A 114 13.23 -3.43 2.03
CA GLU A 114 14.47 -2.72 2.33
C GLU A 114 15.66 -3.26 1.53
N ARG A 115 15.87 -4.58 1.51
CA ARG A 115 16.96 -5.20 0.73
C ARG A 115 16.82 -4.90 -0.76
N GLU A 116 15.60 -4.90 -1.30
CA GLU A 116 15.37 -4.57 -2.70
C GLU A 116 15.69 -3.10 -3.00
N LEU A 117 15.29 -2.16 -2.14
CA LEU A 117 15.66 -0.75 -2.28
C LEU A 117 17.18 -0.57 -2.26
N ARG A 118 17.89 -1.29 -1.40
CA ARG A 118 19.37 -1.28 -1.37
C ARG A 118 19.96 -1.86 -2.66
N SER A 119 19.43 -2.97 -3.18
CA SER A 119 19.94 -3.62 -4.39
C SER A 119 19.74 -2.79 -5.66
N ILE A 120 18.76 -1.88 -5.67
CA ILE A 120 18.59 -0.90 -6.76
C ILE A 120 19.35 0.41 -6.53
N GLY A 121 20.13 0.53 -5.46
CA GLY A 121 21.02 1.68 -5.21
C GLY A 121 20.38 2.84 -4.45
N VAL A 122 19.34 2.60 -3.64
CA VAL A 122 18.86 3.59 -2.66
C VAL A 122 19.86 3.70 -1.51
N ARG A 123 20.38 4.91 -1.29
CA ARG A 123 21.44 5.21 -0.30
C ARG A 123 20.92 5.92 0.94
N LYS A 124 19.67 6.40 0.92
CA LYS A 124 19.06 7.11 2.04
C LYS A 124 18.92 6.22 3.28
N PRO A 125 19.00 6.78 4.50
CA PRO A 125 18.67 6.04 5.71
C PRO A 125 17.29 5.39 5.59
N SER A 126 17.17 4.16 6.11
CA SER A 126 15.91 3.43 6.12
C SER A 126 15.61 2.84 7.48
N THR A 127 14.32 2.77 7.80
CA THR A 127 13.80 2.03 8.95
C THR A 127 12.74 1.06 8.46
N VAL A 128 12.76 -0.17 8.95
CA VAL A 128 11.70 -1.14 8.67
C VAL A 128 10.55 -0.93 9.65
N ILE A 129 9.39 -0.56 9.14
CA ILE A 129 8.14 -0.47 9.91
C ILE A 129 7.06 -1.16 9.09
N TYR A 130 6.55 -2.27 9.61
CA TYR A 130 5.47 -3.01 8.96
C TYR A 130 4.17 -2.22 8.97
N ASN A 131 3.30 -2.49 8.00
CA ASN A 131 1.97 -1.91 7.98
C ASN A 131 1.14 -2.42 9.17
N GLY A 132 0.52 -1.49 9.89
CA GLY A 132 -0.46 -1.81 10.94
C GLY A 132 -1.84 -2.14 10.38
N ILE A 133 -2.63 -2.86 11.17
CA ILE A 133 -4.06 -3.09 10.94
C ILE A 133 -4.83 -2.80 12.23
N ASP A 134 -6.07 -2.35 12.09
CA ASP A 134 -6.99 -2.17 13.21
C ASP A 134 -7.51 -3.54 13.68
N LEU A 135 -7.03 -3.99 14.84
CA LEU A 135 -7.39 -5.31 15.39
C LEU A 135 -8.84 -5.37 15.90
N ASP A 136 -9.44 -4.25 16.27
CA ASP A 136 -10.85 -4.19 16.66
C ASP A 136 -11.75 -4.33 15.42
N ARG A 137 -11.29 -3.81 14.28
CA ARG A 137 -11.98 -3.98 13.01
C ARG A 137 -11.77 -5.36 12.38
N PHE A 138 -10.53 -5.85 12.40
CA PHE A 138 -10.09 -7.13 11.80
C PHE A 138 -10.05 -8.27 12.83
N CYS A 139 -11.06 -8.35 13.69
CA CYS A 139 -11.28 -9.49 14.56
C CYS A 139 -12.32 -10.46 13.99
N PHE A 140 -12.34 -11.68 14.53
CA PHE A 140 -13.41 -12.63 14.25
C PHE A 140 -14.78 -12.08 14.68
N SER A 141 -15.81 -12.37 13.90
CA SER A 141 -17.21 -12.03 14.22
C SER A 141 -18.12 -13.08 13.58
N GLU A 142 -18.84 -13.83 14.41
CA GLU A 142 -19.80 -14.83 13.94
C GLU A 142 -20.92 -14.16 13.12
N GLU A 143 -21.33 -12.96 13.51
CA GLU A 143 -22.34 -12.19 12.79
C GLU A 143 -21.87 -11.80 11.38
N LYS A 144 -20.64 -11.25 11.23
CA LYS A 144 -20.06 -10.95 9.91
C LYS A 144 -19.92 -12.23 9.07
N ARG A 145 -19.50 -13.35 9.69
CA ARG A 145 -19.38 -14.66 9.04
C ARG A 145 -20.72 -15.17 8.51
N LYS A 146 -21.77 -15.16 9.34
CA LYS A 146 -23.12 -15.59 8.98
C LYS A 146 -23.66 -14.77 7.81
N ARG A 147 -23.58 -13.43 7.90
CA ARG A 147 -24.02 -12.52 6.82
C ARG A 147 -23.30 -12.78 5.49
N PHE A 148 -21.99 -13.02 5.53
CA PHE A 148 -21.22 -13.33 4.32
C PHE A 148 -21.65 -14.67 3.72
N ARG A 149 -21.83 -15.71 4.55
CA ARG A 149 -22.26 -17.04 4.11
C ARG A 149 -23.66 -17.02 3.51
N GLU A 150 -24.60 -16.29 4.12
CA GLU A 150 -25.96 -16.11 3.61
C GLU A 150 -25.96 -15.36 2.27
N ARG A 151 -25.27 -14.22 2.20
CA ARG A 151 -25.20 -13.40 0.98
C ARG A 151 -24.73 -14.17 -0.26
N TYR A 152 -23.81 -15.12 -0.09
CA TYR A 152 -23.24 -15.91 -1.18
C TYR A 152 -23.73 -17.36 -1.20
N ASN A 153 -24.81 -17.68 -0.47
CA ASN A 153 -25.42 -19.02 -0.39
C ASN A 153 -24.40 -20.13 -0.09
N LEU A 154 -23.44 -19.87 0.80
CA LEU A 154 -22.31 -20.76 1.06
C LEU A 154 -22.66 -21.95 1.97
N GLY A 155 -23.72 -21.84 2.78
CA GLY A 155 -24.06 -22.83 3.79
C GLY A 155 -22.88 -23.10 4.73
N ASP A 156 -22.66 -24.35 5.12
CA ASP A 156 -21.52 -24.78 5.96
C ASP A 156 -20.32 -25.30 5.16
N ARG A 157 -20.32 -25.13 3.84
CA ARG A 157 -19.23 -25.59 2.97
C ARG A 157 -17.89 -24.96 3.37
N PHE A 158 -16.81 -25.72 3.14
CA PHE A 158 -15.44 -25.21 3.28
C PHE A 158 -15.20 -24.12 2.23
N VAL A 159 -14.75 -22.95 2.67
CA VAL A 159 -14.56 -21.79 1.80
C VAL A 159 -13.08 -21.44 1.71
N VAL A 160 -12.53 -21.44 0.50
CA VAL A 160 -11.21 -20.89 0.20
C VAL A 160 -11.40 -19.45 -0.28
N LEU A 161 -11.04 -18.48 0.56
CA LEU A 161 -11.18 -17.06 0.29
C LEU A 161 -9.84 -16.44 -0.13
N ASN A 162 -9.83 -15.72 -1.25
CA ASN A 162 -8.75 -14.80 -1.61
C ASN A 162 -9.28 -13.37 -1.62
N VAL A 163 -8.52 -12.44 -1.02
CA VAL A 163 -8.81 -11.01 -1.05
C VAL A 163 -7.65 -10.29 -1.74
N GLY A 164 -7.89 -9.76 -2.94
CA GLY A 164 -6.86 -9.10 -3.72
C GLY A 164 -7.28 -8.75 -5.14
N GLN A 165 -6.53 -7.86 -5.79
CA GLN A 165 -6.75 -7.55 -7.20
C GLN A 165 -6.52 -8.77 -8.08
N LYS A 166 -7.37 -8.92 -9.10
CA LYS A 166 -7.33 -10.00 -10.09
C LYS A 166 -6.16 -9.79 -11.05
N THR A 167 -4.98 -10.23 -10.64
CA THR A 167 -3.72 -10.09 -11.41
C THR A 167 -2.99 -11.43 -11.50
N PRO A 168 -2.23 -11.69 -12.58
CA PRO A 168 -1.40 -12.89 -12.70
C PRO A 168 -0.45 -13.07 -11.51
N ARG A 169 0.21 -11.99 -11.07
CA ARG A 169 1.13 -11.99 -9.93
C ARG A 169 0.49 -12.41 -8.61
N LYS A 170 -0.83 -12.23 -8.46
CA LYS A 170 -1.59 -12.67 -7.28
C LYS A 170 -2.03 -14.14 -7.37
N GLY A 171 -1.65 -14.87 -8.41
CA GLY A 171 -1.91 -16.30 -8.55
C GLY A 171 -3.35 -16.61 -8.97
N ILE A 172 -4.02 -15.72 -9.70
CA ILE A 172 -5.42 -15.94 -10.10
C ILE A 172 -5.60 -17.22 -10.94
N TYR A 173 -4.64 -17.54 -11.80
CA TYR A 173 -4.69 -18.76 -12.62
C TYR A 173 -4.50 -20.02 -11.77
N ASP A 174 -3.60 -19.99 -10.79
CA ASP A 174 -3.41 -21.09 -9.86
C ASP A 174 -4.63 -21.30 -8.98
N PHE A 175 -5.24 -20.21 -8.49
CA PHE A 175 -6.47 -20.25 -7.73
C PHE A 175 -7.61 -20.94 -8.51
N VAL A 176 -7.80 -20.58 -9.78
CA VAL A 176 -8.78 -21.23 -10.67
C VAL A 176 -8.42 -22.69 -10.93
N LYS A 177 -7.13 -23.01 -11.14
CA LYS A 177 -6.67 -24.38 -11.37
C LYS A 177 -6.94 -25.28 -10.17
N VAL A 178 -6.70 -24.80 -8.95
CA VAL A 178 -7.01 -25.52 -7.71
C VAL A 178 -8.53 -25.66 -7.53
N ALA A 179 -9.30 -24.59 -7.77
CA ALA A 179 -10.76 -24.63 -7.71
C ALA A 179 -11.39 -25.64 -8.69
N ARG A 180 -10.73 -25.88 -9.83
CA ARG A 180 -11.17 -26.91 -10.78
C ARG A 180 -10.90 -28.34 -10.29
N ARG A 181 -9.92 -28.54 -9.41
CA ARG A 181 -9.52 -29.86 -8.89
C ARG A 181 -10.24 -30.25 -7.60
N ILE A 182 -10.50 -29.28 -6.73
CA ILE A 182 -11.15 -29.50 -5.42
C ILE A 182 -12.60 -29.02 -5.53
N LYS A 183 -13.53 -29.95 -5.75
CA LYS A 183 -14.95 -29.63 -6.02
C LYS A 183 -15.80 -29.52 -4.76
N GLU A 184 -15.31 -30.08 -3.67
CA GLU A 184 -15.94 -30.13 -2.36
C GLU A 184 -15.88 -28.77 -1.64
N ALA A 185 -14.91 -27.94 -2.01
CA ALA A 185 -14.72 -26.60 -1.48
C ALA A 185 -15.31 -25.52 -2.38
N VAL A 186 -15.73 -24.41 -1.79
CA VAL A 186 -16.16 -23.22 -2.51
C VAL A 186 -15.02 -22.21 -2.56
N PHE A 187 -14.67 -21.77 -3.75
CA PHE A 187 -13.61 -20.79 -3.97
C PHE A 187 -14.23 -19.42 -4.21
N VAL A 188 -13.85 -18.43 -3.38
CA VAL A 188 -14.35 -17.06 -3.47
C VAL A 188 -13.16 -16.10 -3.64
N TRP A 189 -13.19 -15.29 -4.69
CA TRP A 189 -12.21 -14.24 -4.93
C TRP A 189 -12.86 -12.87 -4.78
N VAL A 190 -12.38 -12.08 -3.83
CA VAL A 190 -12.87 -10.72 -3.55
C VAL A 190 -11.83 -9.71 -4.03
N GLY A 191 -12.20 -8.92 -5.04
CA GLY A 191 -11.37 -7.82 -5.56
C GLY A 191 -11.61 -7.53 -7.04
N GLY A 192 -11.29 -6.30 -7.46
CA GLY A 192 -11.45 -5.83 -8.83
C GLY A 192 -10.32 -6.26 -9.77
N MET A 193 -10.50 -5.95 -11.06
CA MET A 193 -9.36 -5.93 -12.00
C MET A 193 -8.45 -4.73 -11.65
N PRO A 194 -7.13 -4.83 -11.84
CA PRO A 194 -6.33 -3.62 -11.98
C PRO A 194 -6.86 -2.83 -13.19
N TYR A 195 -6.77 -1.51 -13.10
CA TYR A 195 -6.91 -0.53 -14.18
C TYR A 195 -6.64 -1.09 -15.59
#